data_AF-A0A3D5BKL2-F1
#
_entry.id   AF-A0A3D5BKL2-F1
#
_cell.length_a   1.000
_cell.length_b   1.000
_cell.length_c   1.000
_cell.angle_alpha   90.00
_cell.angle_beta   90.00
_cell.angle_gamma   90.00
#
_symmetry.space_group_name_H-M   'P 1'
#
loop_
_entity.id
_entity.type
_entity.pdbx_description
1 polymer ?
#
loop_
_entity_poly.entity_id
_entity_poly.type
_entity_poly.pdbx_seq_one_letter_code
_entity_poly.pdbx_strand_id
1 'polypeptide(L)'
;MLINTVVMFLQELLPALLLLSTLLVWQGSRLKFLLPVLLGATVFGLLLIASQFSRISDFASGSGLELLYICCYLLTFILLLLSVAFAGQPHWSARLAGLAVASLLWVNGSNLVLFLFVYQQNLFASPALLLGAALGLGIGLSVAVLWYQLQLELAGRWRMFLQLCLSLLAARQISMAVMLLVQTDWLASGPQLWNSEWLLSEESEYGHFFNALLGYEATPGLMQLVGFVAAFLLLLWQSRRLEVEK
;
A
#
# COMPACT_ATOMS: atom_id res chain seq x y z
N MET A 1 3.70 22.01 -10.19
CA MET A 1 2.95 21.07 -11.05
C MET A 1 3.71 19.77 -11.26
N LEU A 2 4.93 19.78 -11.82
CA LEU A 2 5.73 18.56 -11.99
C LEU A 2 5.99 17.85 -10.64
N ILE A 3 6.37 18.60 -9.60
CA ILE A 3 6.61 18.07 -8.25
C ILE A 3 5.36 17.39 -7.69
N ASN A 4 4.18 18.02 -7.77
CA ASN A 4 2.94 17.44 -7.26
C ASN A 4 2.59 16.11 -7.97
N THR A 5 2.84 16.01 -9.28
CA THR A 5 2.69 14.76 -10.02
C THR A 5 3.66 13.69 -9.52
N VAL A 6 4.94 14.03 -9.34
CA VAL A 6 5.95 13.11 -8.80
C VAL A 6 5.54 12.61 -7.42
N VAL A 7 5.17 13.53 -6.52
CA VAL A 7 4.78 13.23 -5.13
C VAL A 7 3.57 12.32 -5.10
N MET A 8 2.52 12.60 -5.88
CA MET A 8 1.34 11.74 -5.89
C MET A 8 1.68 10.35 -6.44
N PHE A 9 2.43 10.25 -7.54
CA PHE A 9 2.85 8.96 -8.07
C PHE A 9 3.66 8.16 -7.04
N LEU A 10 4.52 8.83 -6.25
CA LEU A 10 5.25 8.19 -5.16
C LEU A 10 4.31 7.72 -4.05
N GLN A 11 3.37 8.55 -3.61
CA GLN A 11 2.42 8.18 -2.54
C GLN A 11 1.60 6.94 -2.88
N GLU A 12 1.14 6.84 -4.12
CA GLU A 12 0.31 5.73 -4.56
C GLU A 12 1.15 4.47 -4.87
N LEU A 13 2.29 4.61 -5.57
CA LEU A 13 3.05 3.43 -6.03
C LEU A 13 3.97 2.84 -4.96
N LEU A 14 4.57 3.67 -4.13
CA LEU A 14 5.61 3.24 -3.20
C LEU A 14 5.13 2.14 -2.24
N PRO A 15 3.94 2.20 -1.62
CA PRO A 15 3.47 1.14 -0.73
C PRO A 15 3.36 -0.22 -1.40
N ALA A 16 2.85 -0.26 -2.65
CA ALA A 16 2.70 -1.48 -3.40
C ALA A 16 4.07 -2.06 -3.82
N LEU A 17 5.00 -1.20 -4.22
CA LEU A 17 6.36 -1.59 -4.59
C LEU A 17 7.16 -2.13 -3.39
N LEU A 18 7.03 -1.51 -2.22
CA LEU A 18 7.68 -1.98 -0.98
C LEU A 18 7.11 -3.31 -0.52
N LEU A 19 5.78 -3.49 -0.61
CA LEU A 19 5.14 -4.76 -0.28
C LEU A 19 5.60 -5.87 -1.23
N LEU A 20 5.59 -5.61 -2.55
CA LEU A 20 6.08 -6.56 -3.55
C LEU A 20 7.55 -6.92 -3.30
N SER A 21 8.40 -5.92 -3.03
CA SER A 21 9.81 -6.10 -2.72
C SER A 21 10.02 -7.01 -1.49
N THR A 22 9.29 -6.74 -0.40
CA THR A 22 9.33 -7.54 0.84
C THR A 22 8.87 -8.98 0.61
N LEU A 23 7.79 -9.17 -0.15
CA LEU A 23 7.27 -10.51 -0.46
C LEU A 23 8.18 -11.27 -1.43
N LEU A 24 8.89 -10.59 -2.33
CA LEU A 24 9.90 -11.19 -3.21
C LEU A 24 11.10 -11.71 -2.41
N VAL A 25 11.54 -11.01 -1.37
CA VAL A 25 12.61 -11.51 -0.47
C VAL A 25 12.13 -12.77 0.26
N TRP A 26 10.89 -12.79 0.73
CA TRP A 26 10.35 -13.92 1.49
C TRP A 26 10.04 -15.16 0.64
N GLN A 27 9.34 -14.98 -0.50
CA GLN A 27 8.84 -16.07 -1.34
C GLN A 27 9.79 -16.43 -2.50
N GLY A 28 10.74 -15.55 -2.81
CA GLY A 28 11.78 -15.76 -3.82
C GLY A 28 11.21 -15.99 -5.23
N SER A 29 11.67 -17.07 -5.87
CA SER A 29 11.35 -17.40 -7.27
C SER A 29 9.86 -17.63 -7.53
N ARG A 30 9.10 -18.13 -6.54
CA ARG A 30 7.69 -18.49 -6.74
C ARG A 30 6.82 -17.27 -7.07
N LEU A 31 7.06 -16.16 -6.38
CA LEU A 31 6.33 -14.92 -6.64
C LEU A 31 6.77 -14.30 -7.98
N LYS A 32 8.03 -14.48 -8.40
CA LYS A 32 8.51 -14.04 -9.73
C LYS A 32 7.75 -14.72 -10.88
N PHE A 33 7.42 -16.00 -10.74
CA PHE A 33 6.60 -16.72 -11.73
C PHE A 33 5.14 -16.27 -11.77
N LEU A 34 4.58 -15.85 -10.63
CA LEU A 34 3.20 -15.36 -10.56
C LEU A 34 3.07 -13.90 -11.00
N LEU A 35 4.16 -13.12 -10.93
CA LEU A 35 4.23 -11.69 -11.25
C LEU A 35 3.60 -11.31 -12.61
N PRO A 36 3.89 -11.96 -13.75
CA PRO A 36 3.27 -11.59 -15.02
C PRO A 36 1.75 -11.84 -15.03
N VAL A 37 1.29 -12.92 -14.39
CA VAL A 37 -0.15 -13.23 -14.27
C VAL A 37 -0.84 -12.20 -13.38
N LEU A 38 -0.21 -11.84 -12.26
CA LEU A 38 -0.73 -10.85 -11.33
C LEU A 38 -0.78 -9.45 -11.95
N LEU A 39 0.25 -9.05 -12.68
CA LEU A 39 0.26 -7.78 -13.41
C LEU A 39 -0.83 -7.76 -14.49
N GLY A 40 -0.99 -8.85 -15.25
CA GLY A 40 -2.07 -8.98 -16.23
C GLY A 40 -3.45 -8.86 -15.59
N ALA A 41 -3.70 -9.57 -14.49
CA ALA A 41 -4.95 -9.48 -13.73
C ALA A 41 -5.16 -8.08 -13.13
N THR A 42 -4.08 -7.43 -12.69
CA THR A 42 -4.12 -6.08 -12.14
C THR A 42 -4.57 -5.08 -13.21
N VAL A 43 -3.90 -5.07 -14.36
CA VAL A 43 -4.23 -4.20 -15.49
C VAL A 43 -5.67 -4.45 -15.96
N PHE A 44 -6.07 -5.72 -16.07
CA PHE A 44 -7.44 -6.07 -16.46
C PHE A 44 -8.48 -5.54 -15.46
N GLY A 45 -8.26 -5.75 -14.16
CA GLY A 45 -9.16 -5.24 -13.13
C GLY A 45 -9.22 -3.72 -13.07
N LEU A 46 -8.10 -3.02 -13.31
CA LEU A 46 -8.07 -1.57 -13.43
C LEU A 46 -8.91 -1.07 -14.61
N LEU A 47 -8.86 -1.74 -15.76
CA LEU A 47 -9.70 -1.39 -16.91
C LEU A 47 -11.20 -1.59 -16.61
N LEU A 48 -11.54 -2.65 -15.87
CA LEU A 48 -12.92 -2.90 -15.45
C LEU A 48 -13.43 -1.83 -14.47
N ILE A 49 -12.64 -1.49 -13.45
CA ILE A 49 -12.97 -0.43 -12.49
C ILE A 49 -13.07 0.91 -13.24
N ALA A 50 -12.13 1.18 -14.15
CA ALA A 50 -12.12 2.37 -14.99
C ALA A 50 -13.43 2.56 -15.77
N SER A 51 -13.93 1.49 -16.37
CA SER A 51 -15.18 1.52 -17.13
C SER A 51 -16.43 1.71 -16.28
N GLN A 52 -16.37 1.47 -14.97
CA GLN A 52 -17.51 1.50 -14.06
C GLN A 52 -17.40 2.56 -12.96
N PHE A 53 -16.41 3.45 -13.01
CA PHE A 53 -16.15 4.46 -11.97
C PHE A 53 -17.40 5.25 -11.58
N SER A 54 -18.13 5.81 -12.56
CA SER A 54 -19.35 6.59 -12.28
C SER A 54 -20.41 5.76 -11.54
N ARG A 55 -20.67 4.53 -11.99
CA ARG A 55 -21.68 3.66 -11.36
C ARG A 55 -21.32 3.25 -9.93
N ILE A 56 -20.03 3.01 -9.67
CA ILE A 56 -19.54 2.63 -8.34
C ILE A 56 -19.54 3.85 -7.42
N SER A 57 -19.17 5.03 -7.92
CA SER A 57 -19.20 6.28 -7.15
C SER A 57 -20.62 6.69 -6.79
N ASP A 58 -21.58 6.52 -7.69
CA ASP A 58 -23.00 6.85 -7.46
C ASP A 58 -23.66 5.90 -6.43
N PHE A 59 -23.02 4.76 -6.15
CA PHE A 59 -23.46 3.84 -5.11
C PHE A 59 -23.11 4.38 -3.71
N ALA A 60 -23.95 4.08 -2.71
CA ALA A 60 -23.78 4.56 -1.34
C ALA A 60 -23.60 6.09 -1.22
N SER A 61 -24.52 6.85 -1.82
CA SER A 61 -24.60 8.32 -1.69
C SER A 61 -23.33 9.10 -2.06
N GLY A 62 -22.50 8.58 -2.97
CA GLY A 62 -21.26 9.22 -3.41
C GLY A 62 -19.97 8.57 -2.87
N SER A 63 -20.06 7.67 -1.88
CA SER A 63 -18.90 7.07 -1.19
C SER A 63 -18.61 5.62 -1.60
N GLY A 64 -19.23 5.11 -2.67
CA GLY A 64 -19.07 3.71 -3.07
C GLY A 64 -17.65 3.31 -3.46
N LEU A 65 -16.84 4.25 -3.98
CA LEU A 65 -15.42 4.01 -4.27
C LEU A 65 -14.57 3.89 -2.99
N GLU A 66 -14.83 4.75 -2.01
CA GLU A 66 -14.13 4.70 -0.72
C GLU A 66 -14.42 3.39 0.02
N LEU A 67 -15.67 2.91 -0.02
CA LEU A 67 -16.05 1.59 0.52
C LEU A 67 -15.34 0.43 -0.18
N LEU A 68 -15.18 0.51 -1.51
CA LEU A 68 -14.42 -0.48 -2.27
C LEU A 68 -12.95 -0.49 -1.82
N TYR A 69 -12.35 0.69 -1.66
CA TYR A 69 -10.96 0.82 -1.21
C TYR A 69 -10.78 0.28 0.22
N ILE A 70 -11.70 0.58 1.14
CA ILE A 70 -11.71 0.01 2.49
C ILE A 70 -11.72 -1.52 2.41
N CYS A 71 -12.63 -2.09 1.62
CA CYS A 71 -12.70 -3.54 1.41
C CYS A 71 -11.38 -4.11 0.88
N CYS A 72 -10.76 -3.46 -0.11
CA CYS A 72 -9.49 -3.90 -0.68
C CYS A 72 -8.31 -3.80 0.30
N TYR A 73 -8.23 -2.75 1.12
CA TYR A 73 -7.20 -2.62 2.15
C TYR A 73 -7.35 -3.70 3.24
N LEU A 74 -8.56 -3.94 3.72
CA LEU A 74 -8.87 -5.02 4.67
C LEU A 74 -8.56 -6.40 4.06
N LEU A 75 -8.96 -6.63 2.81
CA LEU A 75 -8.68 -7.86 2.09
C LEU A 75 -7.17 -8.08 1.91
N THR A 76 -6.40 -7.03 1.61
CA THR A 76 -4.94 -7.08 1.54
C THR A 76 -4.35 -7.54 2.88
N PHE A 77 -4.79 -6.96 4.00
CA PHE A 77 -4.34 -7.35 5.33
C PHE A 77 -4.68 -8.82 5.65
N ILE A 78 -5.91 -9.25 5.37
CA ILE A 78 -6.34 -10.64 5.59
C ILE A 78 -5.52 -11.61 4.73
N LEU A 79 -5.28 -11.29 3.46
CA LEU A 79 -4.46 -12.12 2.57
C LEU A 79 -3.01 -12.21 3.05
N LEU A 80 -2.44 -11.13 3.62
CA LEU A 80 -1.12 -11.17 4.24
C LEU A 80 -1.10 -12.09 5.46
N LEU A 81 -2.09 -11.98 6.36
CA LEU A 81 -2.22 -12.89 7.51
C LEU A 81 -2.34 -14.35 7.08
N LEU A 82 -3.19 -14.63 6.08
CA LEU A 82 -3.34 -15.99 5.54
C LEU A 82 -2.04 -16.46 4.87
N SER A 83 -1.32 -15.59 4.17
CA SER A 83 -0.05 -15.97 3.56
C SER A 83 0.97 -16.42 4.60
N VAL A 84 1.01 -15.75 5.76
CA VAL A 84 1.87 -16.11 6.91
C VAL A 84 1.36 -17.38 7.60
N ALA A 85 0.04 -17.53 7.78
CA ALA A 85 -0.58 -18.73 8.35
C ALA A 85 -0.27 -20.00 7.54
N PHE A 86 -0.32 -19.89 6.21
CA PHE A 86 -0.04 -20.98 5.28
C PHE A 86 1.44 -21.05 4.86
N ALA A 87 2.36 -20.46 5.62
CA ALA A 87 3.79 -20.49 5.29
C ALA A 87 4.36 -21.92 5.17
N GLY A 88 3.80 -22.90 5.89
CA GLY A 88 4.14 -24.32 5.73
C GLY A 88 3.76 -24.93 4.37
N GLN A 89 2.84 -24.30 3.63
CA GLN A 89 2.45 -24.67 2.26
C GLN A 89 2.88 -23.59 1.26
N PRO A 90 4.13 -23.66 0.76
CA PRO A 90 4.76 -22.55 0.04
C PRO A 90 4.06 -22.10 -1.24
N HIS A 91 3.30 -22.99 -1.90
CA HIS A 91 2.56 -22.63 -3.10
C HIS A 91 1.31 -21.79 -2.79
N TRP A 92 0.62 -22.10 -1.69
CA TRP A 92 -0.56 -21.36 -1.26
C TRP A 92 -0.17 -20.00 -0.67
N SER A 93 0.87 -19.96 0.16
CA SER A 93 1.36 -18.69 0.72
C SER A 93 1.81 -17.71 -0.37
N ALA A 94 2.51 -18.18 -1.40
CA ALA A 94 2.93 -17.33 -2.52
C ALA A 94 1.74 -16.81 -3.34
N ARG A 95 0.69 -17.62 -3.55
CA ARG A 95 -0.53 -17.18 -4.25
C ARG A 95 -1.29 -16.13 -3.45
N LEU A 96 -1.45 -16.33 -2.15
CA LEU A 96 -2.12 -15.38 -1.24
C LEU A 96 -1.36 -14.06 -1.16
N ALA A 97 -0.03 -14.12 -1.03
CA ALA A 97 0.84 -12.95 -1.07
C ALA A 97 0.73 -12.20 -2.41
N GLY A 98 0.68 -12.95 -3.54
CA GLY A 98 0.47 -12.37 -4.86
C GLY A 98 -0.87 -11.66 -5.00
N LEU A 99 -1.95 -12.27 -4.50
CA LEU A 99 -3.27 -11.65 -4.47
C LEU A 99 -3.31 -10.39 -3.61
N ALA A 100 -2.59 -10.36 -2.47
CA ALA A 100 -2.49 -9.17 -1.62
C ALA A 100 -1.82 -8.00 -2.35
N VAL A 101 -0.77 -8.27 -3.13
CA VAL A 101 -0.13 -7.23 -3.96
C VAL A 101 -1.07 -6.77 -5.07
N ALA A 102 -1.80 -7.69 -5.72
CA ALA A 102 -2.74 -7.34 -6.77
C ALA A 102 -3.89 -6.46 -6.24
N SER A 103 -4.46 -6.77 -5.07
CA SER A 103 -5.50 -5.95 -4.45
C SER A 103 -4.99 -4.56 -4.09
N LEU A 104 -3.76 -4.45 -3.58
CA LEU A 104 -3.16 -3.15 -3.27
C LEU A 104 -2.87 -2.34 -4.54
N LEU A 105 -2.37 -2.98 -5.59
CA LEU A 105 -2.15 -2.34 -6.89
C LEU A 105 -3.45 -1.90 -7.56
N TRP A 106 -4.57 -2.58 -7.30
CA TRP A 106 -5.88 -2.12 -7.76
C TRP A 106 -6.27 -0.80 -7.13
N VAL A 107 -6.17 -0.66 -5.80
CA VAL A 107 -6.53 0.58 -5.11
C VAL A 107 -5.61 1.73 -5.53
N ASN A 108 -4.30 1.51 -5.49
CA ASN A 108 -3.34 2.55 -5.83
C ASN A 108 -3.41 2.89 -7.33
N GLY A 109 -3.65 1.88 -8.17
CA GLY A 109 -3.81 2.06 -9.61
C GLY A 109 -5.10 2.82 -9.97
N SER A 110 -6.20 2.60 -9.25
CA SER A 110 -7.43 3.36 -9.48
C SER A 110 -7.28 4.83 -9.09
N ASN A 111 -6.56 5.14 -8.00
CA ASN A 111 -6.22 6.52 -7.64
C ASN A 111 -5.37 7.21 -8.73
N LEU A 112 -4.38 6.50 -9.27
CA LEU A 112 -3.57 7.02 -10.39
C LEU A 112 -4.40 7.28 -11.64
N VAL A 113 -5.32 6.37 -11.99
CA VAL A 113 -6.22 6.54 -13.14
C VAL A 113 -7.15 7.74 -12.93
N LEU A 114 -7.74 7.88 -11.74
CA LEU A 114 -8.60 9.01 -11.39
C LEU A 114 -7.85 10.34 -11.51
N PHE A 115 -6.63 10.41 -10.98
CA PHE A 115 -5.79 11.60 -11.11
C PHE A 115 -5.49 11.94 -12.57
N LEU A 116 -5.09 10.95 -13.38
CA LEU A 116 -4.82 11.17 -14.79
C LEU A 116 -6.07 11.66 -15.53
N PHE A 117 -7.25 11.12 -15.20
CA PHE A 117 -8.52 11.52 -15.80
C PHE A 117 -8.90 12.97 -15.44
N VAL A 118 -8.82 13.35 -14.15
CA VAL A 118 -9.12 14.71 -13.69
C VAL A 118 -8.15 15.73 -14.30
N TYR A 119 -6.85 15.39 -14.42
CA TYR A 119 -5.86 16.29 -15.03
C TYR A 119 -6.02 16.42 -16.54
N GLN A 120 -6.45 15.38 -17.25
CA GLN A 120 -6.69 15.44 -18.70
C GLN A 120 -7.82 16.41 -19.08
N GLN A 121 -8.82 16.58 -18.22
CA GLN A 121 -9.93 17.52 -18.45
C GLN A 121 -9.47 18.99 -18.46
N ASN A 122 -8.32 19.29 -17.85
CA ASN A 122 -7.70 20.61 -17.86
C ASN A 122 -6.79 20.82 -19.08
N LEU A 123 -7.28 20.52 -20.31
CA LEU A 123 -6.84 20.87 -21.69
C LEU A 123 -5.33 20.98 -22.07
N PHE A 124 -4.40 20.69 -21.17
CA PHE A 124 -2.96 20.66 -21.40
C PHE A 124 -2.44 19.33 -20.86
N ALA A 125 -2.42 18.31 -21.72
CA ALA A 125 -1.53 17.16 -21.56
C ALA A 125 -0.08 17.68 -21.68
N SER A 126 0.37 18.35 -20.63
CA SER A 126 1.68 18.98 -20.62
C SER A 126 2.74 17.88 -20.58
N PRO A 127 3.84 18.01 -21.34
CA PRO A 127 5.01 17.13 -21.22
C PRO A 127 5.49 17.00 -19.76
N ALA A 128 5.23 18.01 -18.93
CA ALA A 128 5.50 18.01 -17.50
C ALA A 128 4.77 16.90 -16.72
N LEU A 129 3.56 16.49 -17.12
CA LEU A 129 2.83 15.39 -16.48
C LEU A 129 3.46 14.03 -16.82
N LEU A 130 3.84 13.81 -18.08
CA LEU A 130 4.55 12.61 -18.50
C LEU A 130 5.93 12.51 -17.84
N LEU A 131 6.67 13.63 -17.78
CA LEU A 131 7.94 13.69 -17.08
C LEU A 131 7.76 13.45 -15.57
N GLY A 132 6.74 14.02 -14.95
CA GLY A 132 6.43 13.79 -13.53
C GLY A 132 6.08 12.33 -13.24
N ALA A 133 5.27 11.69 -14.09
CA ALA A 133 4.95 10.27 -13.98
C ALA A 133 6.19 9.39 -14.16
N ALA A 134 7.03 9.66 -15.17
CA ALA A 134 8.26 8.93 -15.42
C ALA A 134 9.27 9.06 -14.25
N LEU A 135 9.41 10.26 -13.69
CA LEU A 135 10.26 10.51 -12.53
C LEU A 135 9.72 9.83 -11.27
N GLY A 136 8.41 9.94 -10.99
CA GLY A 136 7.79 9.27 -9.84
C GLY A 136 7.94 7.74 -9.90
N LEU A 137 7.70 7.14 -11.09
CA LEU A 137 7.94 5.72 -11.33
C LEU A 137 9.42 5.35 -11.16
N GLY A 138 10.33 6.14 -11.73
CA GLY A 138 11.77 5.92 -11.62
C GLY A 138 12.25 5.92 -10.18
N ILE A 139 11.90 6.96 -9.41
CA ILE A 139 12.26 7.08 -8.00
C ILE A 139 11.62 5.95 -7.18
N GLY A 140 10.33 5.66 -7.38
CA GLY A 140 9.64 4.58 -6.68
C GLY A 140 10.29 3.22 -6.91
N LEU A 141 10.65 2.90 -8.15
CA LEU A 141 11.37 1.67 -8.49
C LEU A 141 12.77 1.64 -7.87
N SER A 142 13.52 2.75 -7.91
CA SER A 142 14.83 2.84 -7.26
C SER A 142 14.74 2.57 -5.77
N VAL A 143 13.77 3.18 -5.07
CA VAL A 143 13.54 2.94 -3.64
C VAL A 143 13.15 1.48 -3.38
N ALA A 144 12.30 0.88 -4.21
CA ALA A 144 11.89 -0.52 -4.08
C ALA A 144 13.07 -1.50 -4.24
N VAL A 145 13.99 -1.22 -5.16
CA VAL A 145 15.22 -2.00 -5.36
C VAL A 145 16.17 -1.83 -4.18
N LEU A 146 16.37 -0.61 -3.68
CA LEU A 146 17.18 -0.36 -2.48
C LEU A 146 16.59 -1.08 -1.26
N TRP A 147 15.26 -1.03 -1.11
CA TRP A 147 14.53 -1.73 -0.05
C TRP A 147 14.68 -3.25 -0.15
N TYR A 148 14.67 -3.80 -1.37
CA TYR A 148 14.90 -5.23 -1.62
C TYR A 148 16.31 -5.65 -1.18
N GLN A 149 17.34 -4.89 -1.59
CA GLN A 149 18.73 -5.19 -1.24
C GLN A 149 18.99 -5.00 0.25
N LEU A 150 18.45 -3.94 0.86
CA LEU A 150 18.53 -3.70 2.29
C LEU A 150 18.00 -4.89 3.08
N GLN A 151 16.83 -5.41 2.70
CA GLN A 151 16.25 -6.57 3.35
C GLN A 151 17.08 -7.84 3.18
N LEU A 152 17.71 -8.07 2.03
CA LEU A 152 18.59 -9.23 1.83
C LEU A 152 19.82 -9.16 2.74
N GLU A 153 20.49 -8.01 2.78
CA GLU A 153 21.67 -7.77 3.61
C GLU A 153 21.34 -7.86 5.11
N LEU A 154 20.25 -7.23 5.54
CA LEU A 154 19.85 -7.23 6.94
C LEU A 154 19.21 -8.56 7.37
N ALA A 155 18.50 -9.29 6.51
CA ALA A 155 17.95 -10.60 6.86
C ALA A 155 19.06 -11.61 7.19
N GLY A 156 20.26 -11.45 6.62
CA GLY A 156 21.44 -12.24 6.97
C GLY A 156 21.96 -11.96 8.39
N ARG A 157 21.76 -10.75 8.91
CA ARG A 157 22.27 -10.31 10.23
C ARG A 157 21.20 -10.30 11.32
N TRP A 158 19.97 -9.96 10.96
CA TRP A 158 18.82 -9.79 11.82
C TRP A 158 17.60 -10.50 11.24
N ARG A 159 17.38 -11.74 11.68
CA ARG A 159 16.30 -12.62 11.18
C ARG A 159 14.90 -12.00 11.29
N MET A 160 14.63 -11.25 12.35
CA MET A 160 13.32 -10.58 12.55
C MET A 160 13.12 -9.35 11.64
N PHE A 161 14.13 -8.85 10.94
CA PHE A 161 14.01 -7.62 10.13
C PHE A 161 12.91 -7.74 9.07
N LEU A 162 12.87 -8.85 8.34
CA LEU A 162 11.84 -9.09 7.33
C LEU A 162 10.43 -9.15 7.93
N GLN A 163 10.28 -9.76 9.11
CA GLN A 163 8.99 -9.85 9.80
C GLN A 163 8.51 -8.48 10.27
N LEU A 164 9.43 -7.64 10.76
CA LEU A 164 9.15 -6.27 11.14
C LEU A 164 8.73 -5.44 9.93
N CYS A 165 9.43 -5.54 8.80
CA CYS A 165 9.05 -4.88 7.56
C CYS A 165 7.66 -5.31 7.07
N LEU A 166 7.38 -6.62 7.06
CA LEU A 166 6.09 -7.14 6.61
C LEU A 166 4.94 -6.71 7.54
N SER A 167 5.15 -6.76 8.85
CA SER A 167 4.14 -6.33 9.83
C SER A 167 3.89 -4.83 9.78
N LEU A 168 4.92 -4.00 9.58
CA LEU A 168 4.77 -2.56 9.34
C LEU A 168 3.94 -2.28 8.09
N LEU A 169 4.27 -2.91 6.96
CA LEU A 169 3.56 -2.71 5.69
C LEU A 169 2.12 -3.21 5.73
N ALA A 170 1.83 -4.25 6.51
CA ALA A 170 0.49 -4.76 6.72
C ALA A 170 -0.33 -3.83 7.64
N ALA A 171 0.26 -3.36 8.74
CA ALA A 171 -0.36 -2.41 9.66
C ALA A 171 -0.73 -1.10 8.95
N ARG A 172 0.12 -0.63 8.04
CA ARG A 172 -0.18 0.51 7.17
C ARG A 172 -1.51 0.35 6.41
N GLN A 173 -1.83 -0.85 5.92
CA GLN A 173 -3.09 -1.05 5.18
C GLN A 173 -4.33 -0.88 6.06
N ILE A 174 -4.26 -1.35 7.32
CA ILE A 174 -5.33 -1.12 8.30
C ILE A 174 -5.46 0.35 8.64
N SER A 175 -4.33 1.06 8.79
CA SER A 175 -4.32 2.50 9.01
C SER A 175 -5.09 3.24 7.90
N MET A 176 -4.82 2.91 6.64
CA MET A 176 -5.49 3.51 5.47
C MET A 176 -6.98 3.15 5.41
N ALA A 177 -7.35 1.91 5.76
CA ALA A 177 -8.75 1.52 5.85
C ALA A 177 -9.50 2.30 6.95
N VAL A 178 -8.87 2.51 8.12
CA VAL A 178 -9.45 3.30 9.21
C VAL A 178 -9.59 4.76 8.81
N MET A 179 -8.60 5.33 8.12
CA MET A 179 -8.66 6.70 7.61
C MET A 179 -9.87 6.89 6.68
N LEU A 180 -10.07 5.99 5.71
CA LEU A 180 -11.23 6.04 4.81
C LEU A 180 -12.57 5.81 5.56
N LEU A 181 -12.59 4.96 6.59
CA LEU A 181 -13.78 4.75 7.42
C LEU A 181 -14.17 6.02 8.21
N VAL A 182 -13.19 6.79 8.65
CA VAL A 182 -13.43 8.10 9.29
C VAL A 182 -13.89 9.12 8.25
N GLN A 183 -13.30 9.14 7.05
CA GLN A 183 -13.69 10.07 5.96
C GLN A 183 -15.12 9.84 5.46
N THR A 184 -15.58 8.59 5.47
CA THR A 184 -16.94 8.21 5.04
C THR A 184 -18.00 8.41 6.14
N ASP A 185 -17.63 8.95 7.31
CA ASP A 185 -18.47 9.05 8.52
C ASP A 185 -19.00 7.70 9.06
N TRP A 186 -18.42 6.57 8.64
CA TRP A 186 -18.75 5.23 9.19
C TRP A 186 -18.08 4.98 10.54
N LEU A 187 -16.97 5.68 10.82
CA LEU A 187 -16.26 5.64 12.08
C LEU A 187 -16.17 7.05 12.65
N ALA A 188 -16.51 7.23 13.93
CA ALA A 188 -16.38 8.52 14.58
C ALA A 188 -14.91 8.96 14.61
N SER A 189 -14.67 10.24 14.30
CA SER A 189 -13.37 10.86 14.49
C SER A 189 -13.00 10.85 15.98
N GLY A 190 -12.04 10.00 16.33
CA GLY A 190 -11.49 9.96 17.68
C GLY A 190 -10.66 11.21 17.99
N PRO A 191 -10.30 11.43 19.27
CA PRO A 191 -9.38 12.51 19.61
C PRO A 191 -8.03 12.30 18.92
N GLN A 192 -7.43 13.40 18.46
CA GLN A 192 -6.06 13.44 17.99
C GLN A 192 -5.12 13.14 19.17
N LEU A 193 -4.18 12.20 18.99
CA LEU A 193 -3.29 11.78 20.07
C LEU A 193 -2.12 12.73 20.29
N TRP A 194 -1.51 13.22 19.21
CA TRP A 194 -0.43 14.17 19.25
C TRP A 194 -0.40 15.04 17.99
N ASN A 195 0.34 16.14 18.06
CA ASN A 195 0.68 16.96 16.91
C ASN A 195 2.21 16.97 16.75
N SER A 196 2.72 16.37 15.67
CA SER A 196 4.14 16.40 15.28
C SER A 196 4.43 17.27 14.05
N GLU A 197 3.53 18.18 13.68
CA GLU A 197 3.71 19.14 12.58
C GLU A 197 4.97 19.98 12.77
N TRP A 198 5.34 20.26 14.02
CA TRP A 198 6.54 21.02 14.38
C TRP A 198 7.85 20.31 14.01
N LEU A 199 7.83 18.98 13.89
CA LEU A 199 9.00 18.17 13.54
C LEU A 199 9.02 17.85 12.03
N LEU A 200 7.89 17.37 11.51
CA LEU A 200 7.69 17.00 10.11
C LEU A 200 6.24 17.33 9.74
N SER A 201 6.05 18.34 8.89
CA SER A 201 4.73 18.69 8.37
C SER A 201 4.24 17.63 7.39
N GLU A 202 2.97 17.23 7.51
CA GLU A 202 2.27 16.34 6.57
C GLU A 202 2.22 16.91 5.15
N GLU A 203 2.20 18.23 5.00
CA GLU A 203 2.16 18.92 3.71
C GLU A 203 3.55 19.02 3.04
N SER A 204 4.61 18.62 3.74
CA SER A 204 5.95 18.62 3.18
C SER A 204 6.16 17.41 2.26
N GLU A 205 6.99 17.58 1.23
CA GLU A 205 7.39 16.49 0.32
C GLU A 205 7.95 15.27 1.08
N TYR A 206 8.67 15.52 2.17
CA TYR A 206 9.20 14.48 3.05
C TYR A 206 8.11 13.81 3.89
N GLY A 207 7.14 14.58 4.41
CA GLY A 207 5.98 14.06 5.13
C GLY A 207 5.19 13.08 4.27
N HIS A 208 4.95 13.44 3.01
CA HIS A 208 4.34 12.57 2.00
C HIS A 208 5.15 11.30 1.73
N PHE A 209 6.48 11.39 1.66
CA PHE A 209 7.34 10.22 1.49
C PHE A 209 7.29 9.28 2.69
N PHE A 210 7.35 9.80 3.92
CA PHE A 210 7.23 8.99 5.14
C PHE A 210 5.82 8.42 5.33
N ASN A 211 4.78 9.14 4.92
CA ASN A 211 3.43 8.63 4.87
C ASN A 211 3.33 7.42 3.92
N ALA A 212 3.90 7.54 2.73
CA ALA A 212 3.94 6.45 1.76
C ALA A 212 4.77 5.24 2.27
N LEU A 213 5.91 5.49 2.93
CA LEU A 213 6.84 4.46 3.40
C LEU A 213 6.31 3.71 4.64
N LEU A 214 5.84 4.44 5.65
CA LEU A 214 5.53 3.93 6.98
C LEU A 214 4.07 4.12 7.41
N GLY A 215 3.27 4.88 6.65
CA GLY A 215 1.96 5.35 7.10
C GLY A 215 2.07 6.48 8.14
N TYR A 216 3.15 7.26 8.11
CA TYR A 216 3.33 8.40 9.01
C TYR A 216 2.24 9.45 8.83
N GLU A 217 1.61 9.84 9.95
CA GLU A 217 0.77 11.02 10.08
C GLU A 217 1.32 11.88 11.21
N ALA A 218 1.36 13.19 11.00
CA ALA A 218 1.69 14.16 12.01
C ALA A 218 0.59 14.30 13.06
N THR A 219 -0.65 13.94 12.71
CA THR A 219 -1.84 14.11 13.55
C THR A 219 -2.68 12.82 13.70
N PRO A 220 -2.09 11.70 14.14
CA PRO A 220 -2.79 10.42 14.11
C PRO A 220 -3.99 10.40 15.06
N GLY A 221 -5.13 9.97 14.53
CA GLY A 221 -6.33 9.69 15.30
C GLY A 221 -6.15 8.45 16.18
N LEU A 222 -6.82 8.42 17.34
CA LEU A 222 -6.75 7.29 18.27
C LEU A 222 -7.09 5.95 17.61
N MET A 223 -8.17 5.91 16.83
CA MET A 223 -8.63 4.67 16.18
C MET A 223 -7.61 4.14 15.17
N GLN A 224 -6.95 5.05 14.46
CA GLN A 224 -5.93 4.70 13.47
C GLN A 224 -4.68 4.12 14.12
N LEU A 225 -4.19 4.75 15.19
CA LEU A 225 -3.05 4.24 15.93
C LEU A 225 -3.35 2.88 16.58
N VAL A 226 -4.53 2.73 17.18
CA VAL A 226 -4.94 1.45 17.78
C VAL A 226 -5.04 0.36 16.70
N GLY A 227 -5.65 0.67 15.55
CA GLY A 227 -5.71 -0.24 14.41
C GLY A 227 -4.33 -0.64 13.89
N PHE A 228 -3.43 0.34 13.73
CA PHE A 228 -2.05 0.11 13.30
C PHE A 228 -1.30 -0.80 14.28
N VAL A 229 -1.29 -0.47 15.58
CA VAL A 229 -0.58 -1.25 16.60
C VAL A 229 -1.16 -2.66 16.72
N ALA A 230 -2.49 -2.80 16.70
CA ALA A 230 -3.13 -4.11 16.75
C ALA A 230 -2.75 -4.97 15.53
N ALA A 231 -2.84 -4.41 14.32
CA ALA A 231 -2.46 -5.09 13.09
C ALA A 231 -0.97 -5.47 13.06
N PHE A 232 -0.11 -4.56 13.50
CA PHE A 232 1.33 -4.78 13.61
C PHE A 232 1.64 -5.94 14.55
N LEU A 233 1.11 -5.91 15.77
CA LEU A 233 1.36 -6.93 16.78
C LEU A 233 0.79 -8.30 16.37
N LEU A 234 -0.41 -8.32 15.77
CA LEU A 234 -1.02 -9.56 15.28
C LEU A 234 -0.16 -10.25 14.23
N LEU A 235 0.29 -9.51 13.20
CA LEU A 235 1.08 -10.11 12.13
C LEU A 235 2.48 -10.47 12.63
N LEU A 236 3.10 -9.64 13.47
CA LEU A 236 4.40 -9.93 14.07
C LEU A 236 4.37 -11.18 14.95
N TRP A 237 3.31 -11.34 15.76
CA TRP A 237 3.12 -12.53 16.59
C TRP A 237 2.93 -13.79 15.76
N GLN A 238 2.16 -13.69 14.66
CA GLN A 238 1.96 -14.81 13.75
C GLN A 238 3.24 -15.17 12.98
N SER A 239 4.00 -14.18 12.53
CA SER A 239 5.24 -14.41 11.77
C SER A 239 6.35 -15.02 12.63
N ARG A 240 6.38 -14.73 13.94
CA ARG A 240 7.33 -15.37 14.88
C ARG A 240 7.16 -16.87 14.99
N ARG A 241 5.94 -17.39 14.79
CA ARG A 241 5.68 -18.84 14.79
C ARG A 241 6.43 -19.56 13.66
N LEU A 242 6.85 -18.84 12.62
CA LEU A 242 7.60 -19.39 11.49
C LEU A 242 9.09 -19.65 11.80
N GLU A 243 9.63 -19.07 12.88
CA GLU A 243 11.04 -19.27 13.27
C GLU A 243 11.27 -20.53 14.10
N VAL A 244 10.22 -21.10 14.71
CA VAL A 244 10.35 -22.21 15.66
C VAL A 244 10.40 -23.59 14.96
N GLU A 245 10.04 -23.66 13.67
CA GLU A 245 9.95 -24.91 12.90
C GLU A 245 11.11 -25.18 11.93
N LYS A 246 12.22 -24.43 11.99
CA LYS A 246 13.44 -24.71 11.22
C LYS A 246 14.59 -25.13 12.12
#